data_AF-A0AAW7WC95-F1
#
_entry.id   AF-A0AAW7WC95-F1
#
_cell.length_a   1.000
_cell.length_b   1.000
_cell.length_c   1.000
_cell.angle_alpha   90.00
_cell.angle_beta   90.00
_cell.angle_gamma   90.00
#
_symmetry.space_group_name_H-M   'P 1'
#
loop_
_entity.id
_entity.type
_entity.pdbx_description
1 polymer ?
#
loop_
_entity_poly.entity_id
_entity_poly.type
_entity_poly.pdbx_seq_one_letter_code
_entity_poly.pdbx_strand_id
1 'polypeptide(L)'
;MFDASLRLHDYQQASWIADSARRRWPDAIDVVAMQCTLALRSGALSEAFALLERGLLASDYRAVDRVLFRTGSRPRDLDQSDEVFRWLAHRADLDLTRRSYALVAEAYLILRLKNMARAQQLVVALEDVAETLRSDGATTCCLQSNRQNLGKLYVSISSATYHLALLQGDMPLLARCWQRLAAFSHAINRDQMNPDALFRMSSNLGRGLALGFLLDPRQYGTVRSDALTLLKAWSSANAVGLASRRRVRGRTPQENHLLFLESLQKSCEELHQAGGSVTPEACRDWARLLNHSSEGSLTDTIAALVQRQLNEPEP
;
A
#
# COMPACT_ATOMS: atom_id res chain seq x y z
N MET A 1 -15.40 3.60 -23.33
CA MET A 1 -15.48 2.16 -23.70
C MET A 1 -14.23 1.40 -23.29
N PHE A 2 -13.03 1.75 -23.78
CA PHE A 2 -11.77 1.08 -23.41
C PHE A 2 -11.57 0.88 -21.90
N ASP A 3 -11.71 1.95 -21.10
CA ASP A 3 -11.56 1.85 -19.63
C ASP A 3 -12.63 0.98 -18.96
N ALA A 4 -13.81 0.81 -19.57
CA ALA A 4 -14.84 -0.10 -19.07
C ALA A 4 -14.45 -1.55 -19.39
N SER A 5 -13.99 -1.82 -20.61
CA SER A 5 -13.50 -3.14 -21.01
C SER A 5 -12.33 -3.61 -20.13
N LEU A 6 -11.38 -2.72 -19.81
CA LEU A 6 -10.30 -3.03 -18.85
C LEU A 6 -10.82 -3.39 -17.46
N ARG A 7 -11.85 -2.70 -16.95
CA ARG A 7 -12.44 -2.98 -15.63
C ARG A 7 -13.19 -4.30 -15.60
N LEU A 8 -13.80 -4.68 -16.73
CA LEU A 8 -14.51 -5.94 -16.91
C LEU A 8 -13.57 -7.09 -17.31
N HIS A 9 -12.25 -6.83 -17.38
CA HIS A 9 -11.25 -7.78 -17.85
C HIS A 9 -11.50 -8.31 -19.28
N ASP A 10 -12.29 -7.59 -20.09
CA ASP A 10 -12.50 -7.86 -21.51
C ASP A 10 -11.38 -7.22 -22.35
N TYR A 11 -10.22 -7.86 -22.31
CA TYR A 11 -9.03 -7.36 -23.00
C TYR A 11 -9.11 -7.52 -24.52
N GLN A 12 -9.93 -8.45 -25.01
CA GLN A 12 -10.15 -8.60 -26.45
C GLN A 12 -10.91 -7.39 -27.00
N GLN A 13 -11.98 -6.97 -26.32
CA GLN A 13 -12.69 -5.75 -26.67
C GLN A 13 -11.81 -4.52 -26.50
N ALA A 14 -11.00 -4.45 -25.43
CA ALA A 14 -10.06 -3.35 -25.22
C ALA A 14 -9.06 -3.22 -26.38
N SER A 15 -8.49 -4.34 -26.85
CA SER A 15 -7.61 -4.37 -28.03
C SER A 15 -8.32 -3.91 -29.29
N TRP A 16 -9.53 -4.42 -29.56
CA TRP A 16 -10.30 -4.03 -30.74
C TRP A 16 -10.61 -2.53 -30.76
N ILE A 17 -10.96 -1.94 -29.61
CA ILE A 17 -11.19 -0.50 -29.47
C ILE A 17 -9.89 0.28 -29.75
N ALA A 18 -8.78 -0.13 -29.14
CA ALA A 18 -7.50 0.56 -29.31
C ALA A 18 -7.00 0.50 -30.76
N ASP A 19 -7.10 -0.66 -31.41
CA ASP A 19 -6.71 -0.82 -32.82
C ASP A 19 -7.59 0.00 -33.77
N SER A 20 -8.90 0.02 -33.53
CA SER A 20 -9.83 0.82 -34.32
C SER A 20 -9.53 2.31 -34.17
N ALA A 21 -9.25 2.77 -32.95
CA ALA A 21 -8.88 4.16 -32.70
C ALA A 21 -7.52 4.52 -33.31
N ARG A 22 -6.53 3.63 -33.22
CA ARG A 22 -5.19 3.80 -33.80
C ARG A 22 -5.19 3.98 -35.30
N ARG A 23 -6.01 3.23 -36.04
CA ARG A 23 -6.12 3.38 -37.50
C ARG A 23 -6.62 4.77 -37.91
N ARG A 24 -7.43 5.41 -37.06
CA ARG A 24 -8.06 6.70 -37.36
C ARG A 24 -7.29 7.89 -36.78
N TRP A 25 -6.64 7.71 -35.63
CA TRP A 25 -5.93 8.74 -34.88
C TRP A 25 -4.64 8.19 -34.25
N PRO A 26 -3.64 7.81 -35.05
CA PRO A 26 -2.44 7.10 -34.55
C PRO A 26 -1.62 7.91 -33.54
N ASP A 27 -1.67 9.24 -33.61
CA ASP A 27 -0.89 10.13 -32.75
C ASP A 27 -1.71 10.80 -31.65
N ALA A 28 -3.01 10.49 -31.55
CA ALA A 28 -3.82 10.99 -30.44
C ALA A 28 -3.29 10.40 -29.12
N ILE A 29 -3.01 11.26 -28.15
CA ILE A 29 -2.39 10.84 -26.88
C ILE A 29 -3.24 9.81 -26.12
N ASP A 30 -4.56 9.88 -26.26
CA ASP A 30 -5.51 8.89 -25.75
C ASP A 30 -5.23 7.49 -26.31
N VAL A 31 -4.97 7.41 -27.61
CA VAL A 31 -4.67 6.16 -28.31
C VAL A 31 -3.30 5.64 -27.87
N VAL A 32 -2.29 6.51 -27.77
CA VAL A 32 -0.96 6.14 -27.25
C VAL A 32 -1.07 5.53 -25.85
N ALA A 33 -1.85 6.14 -24.96
CA ALA A 33 -2.08 5.60 -23.61
C ALA A 33 -2.82 4.25 -23.62
N MET A 34 -3.76 4.03 -24.54
CA MET A 34 -4.43 2.74 -24.72
C MET A 34 -3.46 1.66 -25.19
N GLN A 35 -2.69 1.95 -26.24
CA GLN A 35 -1.69 1.03 -26.79
C GLN A 35 -0.63 0.68 -25.74
N CYS A 36 -0.12 1.69 -25.01
CA CYS A 36 0.85 1.49 -23.95
C CYS A 36 0.33 0.51 -22.88
N THR A 37 -0.93 0.69 -22.46
CA THR A 37 -1.56 -0.20 -21.48
C THR A 37 -1.63 -1.65 -21.97
N LEU A 38 -1.92 -1.85 -23.27
CA LEU A 38 -2.00 -3.18 -23.87
C LEU A 38 -0.61 -3.80 -24.05
N ALA A 39 0.38 -3.02 -24.49
CA ALA A 39 1.78 -3.44 -24.65
C ALA A 39 2.40 -3.85 -23.30
N LEU A 40 2.19 -3.08 -22.24
CA LEU A 40 2.59 -3.46 -20.88
C LEU A 40 1.98 -4.79 -20.48
N ARG A 41 0.67 -4.95 -20.66
CA ARG A 41 -0.04 -6.18 -20.29
C ARG A 41 0.42 -7.40 -21.10
N SER A 42 0.74 -7.24 -22.38
CA SER A 42 1.22 -8.33 -23.24
C SER A 42 2.69 -8.66 -23.03
N GLY A 43 3.44 -7.82 -22.31
CA GLY A 43 4.88 -7.98 -22.11
C GLY A 43 5.74 -7.47 -23.27
N ALA A 44 5.17 -6.68 -24.18
CA ALA A 44 5.89 -6.02 -25.26
C ALA A 44 6.66 -4.79 -24.74
N LEU A 45 7.66 -5.02 -23.89
CA LEU A 45 8.29 -3.96 -23.08
C LEU A 45 8.95 -2.86 -23.91
N SER A 46 9.66 -3.20 -24.99
CA SER A 46 10.29 -2.19 -25.86
C SER A 46 9.27 -1.23 -26.46
N GLU A 47 8.14 -1.74 -26.94
CA GLU A 47 7.02 -0.91 -27.43
C GLU A 47 6.38 -0.13 -26.28
N ALA A 48 6.16 -0.77 -25.14
CA ALA A 48 5.56 -0.15 -23.97
C ALA A 48 6.38 1.05 -23.47
N PHE A 49 7.71 0.93 -23.37
CA PHE A 49 8.58 2.02 -22.95
C PHE A 49 8.60 3.16 -23.95
N ALA A 50 8.68 2.88 -25.26
CA ALA A 50 8.58 3.92 -26.28
C ALA A 50 7.25 4.69 -26.19
N LEU A 51 6.14 4.00 -25.95
CA LEU A 51 4.83 4.63 -25.77
C LEU A 51 4.70 5.37 -24.43
N LEU A 52 5.34 4.88 -23.36
CA LEU A 52 5.42 5.59 -22.08
C LEU A 52 6.17 6.91 -22.25
N GLU A 53 7.33 6.90 -22.89
CA GLU A 53 8.12 8.11 -23.14
C GLU A 53 7.33 9.16 -23.93
N ARG A 54 6.63 8.74 -24.99
CA ARG A 54 5.71 9.62 -25.74
C ARG A 54 4.62 10.19 -24.84
N GLY A 55 4.05 9.37 -23.95
CA GLY A 55 3.09 9.78 -22.94
C GLY A 55 3.62 10.88 -22.03
N LEU A 56 4.79 10.64 -21.44
CA LEU A 56 5.44 11.55 -20.49
C LEU A 56 5.81 12.89 -21.14
N LEU A 57 6.33 12.88 -22.37
CA LEU A 57 6.60 14.11 -23.13
C LEU A 57 5.35 14.98 -23.33
N ALA A 58 4.18 14.35 -23.45
CA ALA A 58 2.89 15.02 -23.56
C ALA A 58 2.22 15.28 -22.19
N SER A 59 2.92 15.05 -21.07
CA SER A 59 2.37 15.12 -19.71
C SER A 59 1.14 14.22 -19.49
N ASP A 60 1.06 13.09 -20.20
CA ASP A 60 0.03 12.08 -20.03
C ASP A 60 0.51 10.92 -19.14
N TYR A 61 -0.15 10.77 -18.00
CA TYR A 61 0.22 9.76 -17.00
C TYR A 61 -0.77 8.60 -16.91
N ARG A 62 -1.72 8.46 -17.85
CA ARG A 62 -2.81 7.48 -17.70
C ARG A 62 -2.30 6.05 -17.75
N ALA A 63 -1.33 5.75 -18.60
CA ALA A 63 -0.71 4.43 -18.65
C ALA A 63 0.07 4.12 -17.37
N VAL A 64 0.84 5.09 -16.86
CA VAL A 64 1.53 5.01 -15.56
C VAL A 64 0.54 4.73 -14.43
N ASP A 65 -0.54 5.52 -14.34
CA ASP A 65 -1.56 5.35 -13.30
C ASP A 65 -2.31 4.01 -13.44
N ARG A 66 -2.45 3.47 -14.65
CA ARG A 66 -3.04 2.13 -14.84
C ARG A 66 -2.10 1.04 -14.35
N VAL A 67 -0.81 1.06 -14.73
CA VAL A 67 0.13 0.00 -14.32
C VAL A 67 0.39 0.02 -12.81
N LEU A 68 0.50 1.20 -12.20
CA LEU A 68 0.70 1.32 -10.75
C LEU A 68 -0.52 0.86 -9.96
N PHE A 69 -1.73 1.26 -10.38
CA PHE A 69 -2.93 1.12 -9.55
C PHE A 69 -3.97 0.11 -10.04
N ARG A 70 -3.72 -0.60 -11.15
CA ARG A 70 -4.57 -1.69 -11.65
C ARG A 70 -3.70 -2.89 -11.99
N THR A 71 -3.79 -3.94 -11.17
CA THR A 71 -2.99 -5.17 -11.35
C THR A 71 -3.20 -5.81 -12.72
N GLY A 72 -4.42 -5.77 -13.27
CA GLY A 72 -4.72 -6.29 -14.61
C GLY A 72 -4.10 -5.54 -15.79
N SER A 73 -3.47 -4.38 -15.55
CA SER A 73 -2.75 -3.59 -16.55
C SER A 73 -1.23 -3.79 -16.50
N ARG A 74 -0.73 -4.62 -15.57
CA ARG A 74 0.68 -4.95 -15.43
C ARG A 74 1.09 -6.07 -16.40
N PRO A 75 2.38 -6.20 -16.74
CA PRO A 75 2.90 -7.40 -17.37
C PRO A 75 2.49 -8.64 -16.57
N ARG A 76 2.22 -9.75 -17.28
CA ARG A 76 1.92 -11.04 -16.62
C ARG A 76 3.16 -11.67 -16.01
N ASP A 77 4.29 -11.47 -16.68
CA ASP A 77 5.59 -11.88 -16.20
C ASP A 77 6.04 -10.96 -15.05
N LEU A 78 6.57 -11.59 -13.99
CA LEU A 78 6.93 -10.88 -12.76
C LEU A 78 8.23 -10.11 -12.94
N ASP A 79 9.21 -10.64 -13.67
CA ASP A 79 10.49 -9.97 -13.91
C ASP A 79 10.29 -8.75 -14.83
N GLN A 80 9.39 -8.86 -15.82
CA GLN A 80 8.96 -7.72 -16.63
C GLN A 80 8.23 -6.66 -15.80
N SER A 81 7.40 -7.07 -14.83
CA SER A 81 6.76 -6.13 -13.91
C SER A 81 7.78 -5.40 -13.04
N ASP A 82 8.82 -6.10 -12.60
CA ASP A 82 9.93 -5.53 -11.83
C ASP A 82 10.67 -4.48 -12.67
N GLU A 83 11.01 -4.81 -13.92
CA GLU A 83 11.65 -3.88 -14.86
C GLU A 83 10.83 -2.60 -15.05
N VAL A 84 9.51 -2.73 -15.24
CA VAL A 84 8.62 -1.57 -15.39
C VAL A 84 8.58 -0.70 -14.13
N PHE A 85 8.47 -1.30 -12.93
CA PHE A 85 8.44 -0.50 -11.70
C PHE A 85 9.77 0.16 -11.40
N ARG A 86 10.89 -0.52 -11.63
CA ARG A 86 12.23 0.08 -11.51
C ARG A 86 12.39 1.22 -12.49
N TRP A 87 11.99 1.04 -13.74
CA TRP A 87 12.03 2.11 -14.73
C TRP A 87 11.26 3.34 -14.24
N LEU A 88 10.00 3.16 -13.82
CA LEU A 88 9.15 4.25 -13.32
C LEU A 88 9.71 4.93 -12.06
N ALA A 89 10.27 4.17 -11.12
CA ALA A 89 10.82 4.73 -9.88
C ALA A 89 11.98 5.71 -10.12
N HIS A 90 12.75 5.52 -11.19
CA HIS A 90 13.93 6.33 -11.51
C HIS A 90 13.66 7.46 -12.53
N ARG A 91 12.42 7.63 -13.00
CA ARG A 91 12.06 8.67 -13.98
C ARG A 91 11.99 10.06 -13.36
N ALA A 92 12.94 10.93 -13.70
CA ALA A 92 13.01 12.30 -13.19
C ALA A 92 11.82 13.19 -13.63
N ASP A 93 11.18 12.86 -14.75
CA ASP A 93 9.99 13.54 -15.28
C ASP A 93 8.68 13.06 -14.64
N LEU A 94 8.72 12.08 -13.73
CA LEU A 94 7.61 11.72 -12.87
C LEU A 94 7.67 12.47 -11.54
N ASP A 95 6.51 12.94 -11.09
CA ASP A 95 6.36 13.49 -9.75
C ASP A 95 6.77 12.48 -8.66
N LEU A 96 7.10 13.01 -7.47
CA LEU A 96 7.50 12.21 -6.32
C LEU A 96 6.47 11.12 -6.00
N THR A 97 5.18 11.46 -6.10
CA THR A 97 4.08 10.56 -5.77
C THR A 97 4.08 9.30 -6.63
N ARG A 98 4.21 9.43 -7.95
CA ARG A 98 4.21 8.30 -8.90
C ARG A 98 5.47 7.46 -8.77
N ARG A 99 6.64 8.10 -8.62
CA ARG A 99 7.89 7.38 -8.34
C ARG A 99 7.79 6.57 -7.05
N SER A 100 7.24 7.18 -6.01
CA SER A 100 7.06 6.52 -4.71
C SER A 100 6.08 5.35 -4.79
N TYR A 101 4.96 5.49 -5.53
CA TYR A 101 4.05 4.37 -5.75
C TYR A 101 4.63 3.27 -6.64
N ALA A 102 5.60 3.58 -7.52
CA ALA A 102 6.37 2.56 -8.23
C ALA A 102 7.21 1.74 -7.25
N LEU A 103 7.91 2.38 -6.31
CA LEU A 103 8.65 1.68 -5.24
C LEU A 103 7.72 0.81 -4.36
N VAL A 104 6.54 1.32 -4.01
CA VAL A 104 5.54 0.55 -3.25
C VAL A 104 5.08 -0.67 -4.04
N ALA A 105 4.79 -0.52 -5.34
CA ALA A 105 4.37 -1.62 -6.19
C ALA A 105 5.49 -2.67 -6.36
N GLU A 106 6.73 -2.20 -6.51
CA GLU A 106 7.92 -3.04 -6.59
C GLU A 106 8.12 -3.82 -5.28
N ALA A 107 7.98 -3.18 -4.11
CA ALA A 107 8.10 -3.86 -2.83
C ALA A 107 7.17 -5.07 -2.71
N TYR A 108 5.87 -4.92 -3.03
CA TYR A 108 4.94 -6.06 -3.01
C TYR A 108 5.26 -7.13 -4.05
N LEU A 109 5.84 -6.74 -5.19
CA LEU A 109 6.31 -7.70 -6.19
C LEU A 109 7.51 -8.50 -5.65
N ILE A 110 8.48 -7.82 -5.02
CA ILE A 110 9.66 -8.44 -4.42
C ILE A 110 9.31 -9.40 -3.28
N LEU A 111 8.25 -9.11 -2.51
CA LEU A 111 7.72 -10.08 -1.53
C LEU A 111 7.32 -11.41 -2.18
N ARG A 112 6.66 -11.34 -3.35
CA ARG A 112 6.24 -12.54 -4.11
C ARG A 112 7.42 -13.26 -4.76
N LEU A 113 8.40 -12.50 -5.24
CA LEU A 113 9.64 -13.05 -5.81
C LEU A 113 10.61 -13.56 -4.74
N LYS A 114 10.40 -13.21 -3.46
CA LYS A 114 11.28 -13.55 -2.33
C LYS A 114 12.75 -13.18 -2.58
N ASN A 115 12.98 -12.06 -3.28
CA ASN A 115 14.32 -11.60 -3.64
C ASN A 115 14.93 -10.76 -2.50
N MET A 116 15.77 -11.38 -1.67
CA MET A 116 16.38 -10.72 -0.49
C MET A 116 17.29 -9.55 -0.86
N ALA A 117 18.12 -9.72 -1.89
CA ALA A 117 19.06 -8.69 -2.32
C ALA A 117 18.31 -7.43 -2.78
N ARG A 118 17.22 -7.60 -3.54
CA ARG A 118 16.41 -6.47 -3.98
C ARG A 118 15.59 -5.87 -2.84
N ALA A 119 15.09 -6.68 -1.90
CA ALA A 119 14.41 -6.19 -0.72
C ALA A 119 15.30 -5.22 0.09
N GLN A 120 16.60 -5.53 0.24
CA GLN A 120 17.55 -4.64 0.94
C GLN A 120 17.70 -3.29 0.25
N GLN A 121 17.84 -3.28 -1.08
CA GLN A 121 17.95 -2.05 -1.86
C GLN A 121 16.66 -1.22 -1.79
N LEU A 122 15.50 -1.87 -1.83
CA LEU A 122 14.20 -1.20 -1.74
C LEU A 122 13.95 -0.59 -0.36
N VAL A 123 14.38 -1.24 0.72
CA VAL A 123 14.27 -0.67 2.07
C VAL A 123 14.97 0.69 2.13
N VAL A 124 16.20 0.80 1.61
CA VAL A 124 16.94 2.07 1.59
C VAL A 124 16.15 3.15 0.84
N ALA A 125 15.69 2.86 -0.38
CA ALA A 125 14.92 3.82 -1.17
C ALA A 125 13.58 4.21 -0.51
N LEU A 126 12.90 3.28 0.15
CA LEU A 126 11.66 3.55 0.87
C LEU A 126 11.89 4.36 2.15
N GLU A 127 12.98 4.12 2.89
CA GLU A 127 13.33 4.92 4.07
C GLU A 127 13.65 6.37 3.69
N ASP A 128 14.37 6.61 2.59
CA ASP A 128 14.66 7.95 2.07
C ASP A 128 13.38 8.72 1.72
N VAL A 129 12.43 8.06 1.05
CA VAL A 129 11.12 8.65 0.73
C VAL A 129 10.30 8.88 2.00
N ALA A 130 10.31 7.94 2.94
CA ALA A 130 9.60 8.10 4.21
C ALA A 130 10.13 9.32 4.97
N GLU A 131 11.45 9.51 5.01
CA GLU A 131 12.09 10.63 5.69
C GLU A 131 11.77 11.98 5.01
N THR A 132 11.78 12.00 3.68
CA THR A 132 11.35 13.16 2.89
C THR A 132 9.91 13.55 3.22
N LEU A 133 8.99 12.58 3.21
CA LEU A 133 7.58 12.81 3.53
C LEU A 133 7.37 13.20 4.99
N ARG A 134 8.13 12.61 5.92
CA ARG A 134 8.05 12.95 7.36
C ARG A 134 8.43 14.41 7.61
N SER A 135 9.40 14.94 6.86
CA SER A 135 9.88 16.31 6.98
C SER A 135 8.95 17.33 6.31
N ASP A 136 8.02 16.87 5.47
CA ASP A 136 7.01 17.71 4.83
C ASP A 136 5.79 17.88 5.73
N GLY A 137 5.56 19.10 6.24
CA GLY A 137 4.42 19.42 7.08
C GLY A 137 3.06 19.13 6.42
N ALA A 138 2.99 19.14 5.08
CA ALA A 138 1.78 18.81 4.34
C ALA A 138 1.37 17.34 4.52
N THR A 139 2.30 16.44 4.89
CA THR A 139 2.01 15.01 5.12
C THR A 139 0.94 14.81 6.20
N THR A 140 0.87 15.68 7.22
CA THR A 140 -0.10 15.60 8.31
C THR A 140 -1.38 16.42 8.10
N CYS A 141 -1.47 17.23 7.04
CA CYS A 141 -2.61 18.13 6.75
C CYS A 141 -2.94 18.23 5.24
N CYS A 142 -2.83 17.12 4.51
CA CYS A 142 -3.00 17.07 3.07
C CYS A 142 -4.49 17.01 2.65
N LEU A 143 -4.98 18.04 1.96
CA LEU A 143 -6.34 18.09 1.39
C LEU A 143 -6.48 17.38 0.04
N GLN A 144 -5.35 16.99 -0.59
CA GLN A 144 -5.37 16.29 -1.87
C GLN A 144 -6.10 14.94 -1.76
N SER A 145 -6.76 14.56 -2.85
CA SER A 145 -7.54 13.32 -2.88
C SER A 145 -6.65 12.09 -3.07
N ASN A 146 -7.01 11.01 -2.38
CA ASN A 146 -6.57 9.64 -2.62
C ASN A 146 -5.08 9.49 -3.02
N ARG A 147 -4.78 9.32 -4.31
CA ARG A 147 -3.44 8.99 -4.82
C ARG A 147 -2.46 10.16 -4.75
N GLN A 148 -2.93 11.39 -4.59
CA GLN A 148 -2.08 12.58 -4.44
C GLN A 148 -1.94 13.00 -2.97
N ASN A 149 -2.54 12.24 -2.05
CA ASN A 149 -2.50 12.56 -0.63
C ASN A 149 -1.18 12.09 0.00
N LEU A 150 -0.36 13.02 0.49
CA LEU A 150 0.97 12.74 1.02
C LEU A 150 0.93 11.90 2.31
N GLY A 151 -0.02 12.14 3.20
CA GLY A 151 -0.23 11.31 4.39
C GLY A 151 -0.56 9.86 4.04
N LYS A 152 -1.42 9.66 3.03
CA LYS A 152 -1.72 8.30 2.52
C LYS A 152 -0.50 7.65 1.86
N LEU A 153 0.28 8.40 1.09
CA LEU A 153 1.51 7.90 0.50
C LEU A 153 2.50 7.46 1.59
N TYR A 154 2.67 8.27 2.63
CA TYR A 154 3.53 7.96 3.77
C TYR A 154 3.15 6.67 4.48
N VAL A 155 1.84 6.46 4.73
CA VAL A 155 1.32 5.19 5.25
C VAL A 155 1.61 4.04 4.29
N SER A 156 1.51 4.24 2.98
CA SER A 156 1.77 3.20 1.97
C SER A 156 3.24 2.80 1.91
N ILE A 157 4.15 3.77 1.98
CA ILE A 157 5.60 3.58 2.01
C ILE A 157 6.01 2.83 3.28
N SER A 158 5.54 3.30 4.43
CA SER A 158 5.79 2.62 5.71
C SER A 158 5.21 1.22 5.73
N SER A 159 4.06 1.02 5.07
CA SER A 159 3.44 -0.30 4.91
C SER A 159 4.29 -1.27 4.09
N ALA A 160 4.79 -0.81 2.94
CA ALA A 160 5.69 -1.59 2.12
C ALA A 160 6.99 -1.92 2.88
N THR A 161 7.52 -0.95 3.61
CA THR A 161 8.78 -1.08 4.37
C THR A 161 8.65 -2.15 5.46
N TYR A 162 7.59 -2.16 6.25
CA TYR A 162 7.45 -3.17 7.31
C TYR A 162 7.28 -4.58 6.75
N HIS A 163 6.64 -4.75 5.58
CA HIS A 163 6.56 -6.06 4.95
C HIS A 163 7.92 -6.57 4.48
N LEU A 164 8.77 -5.68 3.94
CA LEU A 164 10.15 -6.04 3.62
C LEU A 164 10.95 -6.37 4.89
N ALA A 165 10.73 -5.64 5.98
CA ALA A 165 11.33 -5.94 7.29
C ALA A 165 10.93 -7.35 7.79
N LEU A 166 9.65 -7.71 7.68
CA LEU A 166 9.15 -9.04 8.03
C LEU A 166 9.78 -10.14 7.16
N LEU A 167 9.91 -9.88 5.85
CA LEU A 167 10.57 -10.80 4.92
C LEU A 167 12.04 -11.03 5.28
N GLN A 168 12.73 -9.98 5.74
CA GLN A 168 14.14 -10.02 6.13
C GLN A 168 14.38 -10.49 7.57
N GLY A 169 13.34 -10.55 8.40
CA GLY A 169 13.47 -10.75 9.84
C GLY A 169 14.10 -9.55 10.57
N ASP A 170 14.05 -8.36 9.99
CA ASP A 170 14.65 -7.13 10.55
C ASP A 170 13.73 -6.50 11.61
N MET A 171 13.86 -6.96 12.85
CA MET A 171 13.10 -6.44 13.99
C MET A 171 13.39 -4.96 14.31
N PRO A 172 14.64 -4.47 14.27
CA PRO A 172 14.92 -3.04 14.40
C PRO A 172 14.19 -2.16 13.37
N LEU A 173 14.15 -2.56 12.11
CA LEU A 173 13.40 -1.83 11.08
C LEU A 173 11.90 -1.90 11.33
N LEU A 174 11.38 -3.06 11.76
CA LEU A 174 9.97 -3.21 12.12
C LEU A 174 9.56 -2.24 13.24
N ALA A 175 10.41 -2.09 14.26
CA ALA A 175 10.20 -1.14 15.35
C ALA A 175 10.21 0.31 14.86
N ARG A 176 11.15 0.70 13.98
CA ARG A 176 11.16 2.03 13.36
C ARG A 176 9.87 2.31 12.58
N CYS A 177 9.38 1.33 11.81
CA CYS A 177 8.13 1.44 11.08
C CYS A 177 6.93 1.67 12.02
N TRP A 178 6.84 0.94 13.12
CA TRP A 178 5.78 1.14 14.12
C TRP A 178 5.85 2.54 14.75
N GLN A 179 7.02 2.95 15.25
CA GLN A 179 7.23 4.27 15.85
C GLN A 179 6.84 5.40 14.89
N ARG A 180 7.24 5.27 13.62
CA ARG A 180 6.94 6.23 12.55
C ARG A 180 5.44 6.38 12.32
N LEU A 181 4.70 5.27 12.31
CA LEU A 181 3.26 5.23 12.09
C LEU A 181 2.47 5.67 13.33
N ALA A 182 2.95 5.35 14.52
CA ALA A 182 2.40 5.84 15.79
C ALA A 182 2.56 7.37 15.90
N ALA A 183 3.75 7.91 15.62
CA ALA A 183 4.00 9.34 15.61
C ALA A 183 3.11 10.07 14.59
N PHE A 184 2.98 9.53 13.37
CA PHE A 184 2.06 10.08 12.37
C PHE A 184 0.60 10.05 12.83
N SER A 185 0.18 8.95 13.46
CA SER A 185 -1.17 8.82 14.02
C SER A 185 -1.48 9.89 15.07
N HIS A 186 -0.48 10.31 15.86
CA HIS A 186 -0.63 11.41 16.82
C HIS A 186 -0.59 12.79 16.14
N ALA A 187 0.28 12.99 15.16
CA ALA A 187 0.51 14.29 14.54
C ALA A 187 -0.56 14.70 13.51
N ILE A 188 -1.33 13.75 13.00
CA ILE A 188 -2.28 14.01 11.92
C ILE A 188 -3.38 15.00 12.34
N ASN A 189 -3.54 16.07 11.55
CA ASN A 189 -4.68 16.97 11.69
C ASN A 189 -5.84 16.43 10.85
N ARG A 190 -6.77 15.73 11.52
CA ARG A 190 -7.92 15.08 10.86
C ARG A 190 -8.87 16.07 10.17
N ASP A 191 -8.96 17.29 10.68
CA ASP A 191 -9.84 18.33 10.11
C ASP A 191 -9.24 18.97 8.85
N GLN A 192 -7.91 18.90 8.70
CA GLN A 192 -7.19 19.40 7.53
C GLN A 192 -6.75 18.28 6.57
N MET A 193 -7.19 17.05 6.80
CA MET A 193 -6.91 15.93 5.93
C MET A 193 -8.12 15.59 5.06
N ASN A 194 -7.88 15.20 3.82
CA ASN A 194 -8.94 14.77 2.92
C ASN A 194 -9.73 13.58 3.53
N PRO A 195 -11.07 13.68 3.69
CA PRO A 195 -11.85 12.63 4.37
C PRO A 195 -11.86 11.27 3.66
N ASP A 196 -11.82 11.22 2.32
CA ASP A 196 -11.72 9.97 1.56
C ASP A 196 -10.34 9.34 1.71
N ALA A 197 -9.27 10.16 1.72
CA ALA A 197 -7.91 9.67 1.95
C ALA A 197 -7.76 9.08 3.36
N LEU A 198 -8.24 9.79 4.40
CA LEU A 198 -8.30 9.31 5.79
C LEU A 198 -8.98 7.96 5.89
N PHE A 199 -10.17 7.85 5.30
CA PHE A 199 -10.95 6.62 5.33
C PHE A 199 -10.23 5.47 4.62
N ARG A 200 -9.66 5.72 3.43
CA ARG A 200 -8.99 4.67 2.63
C ARG A 200 -7.63 4.26 3.16
N MET A 201 -6.96 5.11 3.94
CA MET A 201 -5.66 4.77 4.52
C MET A 201 -5.77 4.14 5.91
N SER A 202 -6.93 4.22 6.57
CA SER A 202 -7.07 3.77 7.95
C SER A 202 -6.84 2.28 8.14
N SER A 203 -7.13 1.44 7.16
CA SER A 203 -6.84 0.00 7.27
C SER A 203 -5.34 -0.29 7.22
N ASN A 204 -4.60 0.35 6.32
CA ASN A 204 -3.14 0.23 6.25
C ASN A 204 -2.45 0.85 7.46
N LEU A 205 -2.93 2.01 7.92
CA LEU A 205 -2.44 2.61 9.16
C LEU A 205 -2.75 1.70 10.35
N GLY A 206 -3.96 1.15 10.44
CA GLY A 206 -4.34 0.18 11.48
C GLY A 206 -3.40 -1.02 11.52
N ARG A 207 -3.10 -1.64 10.38
CA ARG A 207 -2.08 -2.71 10.28
C ARG A 207 -0.72 -2.24 10.82
N GLY A 208 -0.30 -1.05 10.40
CA GLY A 208 0.91 -0.40 10.88
C GLY A 208 0.98 -0.20 12.39
N LEU A 209 -0.12 0.22 13.00
CA LEU A 209 -0.25 0.42 14.45
C LEU A 209 -0.25 -0.92 15.20
N ALA A 210 -0.90 -1.94 14.63
CA ALA A 210 -0.94 -3.29 15.18
C ALA A 210 0.45 -3.97 15.21
N LEU A 211 1.45 -3.45 14.48
CA LEU A 211 2.84 -3.95 14.56
C LEU A 211 3.41 -3.92 15.98
N GLY A 212 2.86 -3.12 16.90
CA GLY A 212 3.26 -3.12 18.31
C GLY A 212 3.17 -4.51 18.96
N PHE A 213 2.24 -5.35 18.51
CA PHE A 213 2.10 -6.74 18.98
C PHE A 213 3.25 -7.67 18.52
N LEU A 214 4.04 -7.25 17.54
CA LEU A 214 5.22 -7.98 17.06
C LEU A 214 6.50 -7.56 17.78
N LEU A 215 6.48 -6.47 18.53
CA LEU A 215 7.65 -5.94 19.21
C LEU A 215 7.80 -6.56 20.62
N ASP A 216 9.06 -6.70 21.05
CA ASP A 216 9.38 -7.23 22.38
C ASP A 216 9.08 -6.18 23.47
N PRO A 217 8.10 -6.41 24.36
CA PRO A 217 7.69 -5.42 25.35
C PRO A 217 8.79 -5.14 26.39
N ARG A 218 9.75 -6.05 26.58
CA ARG A 218 10.92 -5.80 27.46
C ARG A 218 11.82 -4.71 26.91
N GLN A 219 11.82 -4.54 25.58
CA GLN A 219 12.60 -3.52 24.89
C GLN A 219 11.78 -2.25 24.61
N TYR A 220 10.48 -2.40 24.34
CA TYR A 220 9.62 -1.32 23.85
C TYR A 220 8.51 -0.89 24.82
N GLY A 221 8.51 -1.39 26.06
CA GLY A 221 7.58 -0.98 27.12
C GLY A 221 6.15 -1.40 26.84
N THR A 222 5.22 -0.44 26.95
CA THR A 222 3.76 -0.61 26.83
C THR A 222 3.26 -0.66 25.38
N VAL A 223 4.08 -1.15 24.46
CA VAL A 223 3.89 -1.04 23.01
C VAL A 223 2.57 -1.63 22.49
N ARG A 224 2.06 -2.70 23.13
CA ARG A 224 0.77 -3.34 22.78
C ARG A 224 -0.39 -2.51 23.33
N SER A 225 -0.28 -2.06 24.57
CA SER A 225 -1.25 -1.14 25.18
C SER A 225 -1.36 0.18 24.37
N ASP A 226 -0.24 0.70 23.88
CA ASP A 226 -0.19 1.87 23.01
C ASP A 226 -0.83 1.58 21.65
N ALA A 227 -0.52 0.43 21.04
CA ALA A 227 -1.14 -0.01 19.80
C ALA A 227 -2.67 -0.10 19.92
N LEU A 228 -3.19 -0.68 21.01
CA LEU A 228 -4.62 -0.75 21.30
C LEU A 228 -5.25 0.64 21.44
N THR A 229 -4.61 1.53 22.19
CA THR A 229 -5.06 2.91 22.38
C THR A 229 -5.17 3.64 21.04
N LEU A 230 -4.16 3.51 20.19
CA LEU A 230 -4.12 4.12 18.85
C LEU A 230 -5.19 3.52 17.92
N LEU A 231 -5.33 2.20 17.90
CA LEU A 231 -6.35 1.51 17.10
C LEU A 231 -7.76 1.96 17.50
N LYS A 232 -8.07 1.98 18.80
CA LYS A 232 -9.36 2.44 19.33
C LYS A 232 -9.65 3.89 18.92
N ALA A 233 -8.66 4.79 19.02
CA ALA A 233 -8.80 6.18 18.62
C ALA A 233 -9.11 6.34 17.12
N TRP A 234 -8.60 5.44 16.26
CA TRP A 234 -8.91 5.41 14.84
C TRP A 234 -10.27 4.79 14.52
N SER A 235 -10.64 3.70 15.20
CA SER A 235 -11.96 3.07 15.06
C SER A 235 -13.07 4.05 15.42
N SER A 236 -12.97 4.71 16.59
CA SER A 236 -13.96 5.69 17.04
C SER A 236 -14.07 6.87 16.08
N ALA A 237 -12.95 7.42 15.61
CA ALA A 237 -12.96 8.55 14.69
C ALA A 237 -13.56 8.21 13.31
N ASN A 238 -13.28 7.01 12.81
CA ASN A 238 -13.88 6.56 11.55
C ASN A 238 -15.38 6.28 11.68
N ALA A 239 -15.82 5.71 12.81
CA ALA A 239 -17.23 5.48 13.10
C ALA A 239 -18.02 6.81 13.14
N VAL A 240 -17.47 7.85 13.80
CA VAL A 240 -18.08 9.20 13.84
C VAL A 240 -18.10 9.84 12.44
N GLY A 241 -17.02 9.68 11.67
CA GLY A 241 -16.91 10.23 10.31
C GLY A 241 -17.77 9.53 9.25
N LEU A 242 -18.36 8.35 9.54
CA LEU A 242 -19.16 7.59 8.58
C LEU A 242 -20.53 8.21 8.28
N ALA A 243 -21.13 8.90 9.25
CA ALA A 243 -22.42 9.58 9.08
C ALA A 243 -22.35 10.67 8.00
N SER A 244 -21.23 11.40 7.90
CA SER A 244 -21.00 12.42 6.88
C SER A 244 -20.54 11.84 5.53
N ARG A 245 -19.89 10.66 5.53
CA ARG A 245 -19.29 10.03 4.33
C ARG A 245 -20.27 9.20 3.48
N ARG A 246 -21.43 8.77 4.02
CA ARG A 246 -22.52 8.13 3.24
C ARG A 246 -23.07 8.99 2.09
N ARG A 247 -22.77 10.30 2.06
CA ARG A 247 -23.19 11.24 1.00
C ARG A 247 -22.28 11.24 -0.23
N VAL A 248 -21.11 10.61 -0.20
CA VAL A 248 -20.21 10.53 -1.36
C VAL A 248 -20.65 9.39 -2.28
N ARG A 249 -21.61 9.66 -3.17
CA ARG A 249 -22.02 8.73 -4.23
C ARG A 249 -20.83 8.43 -5.15
N GLY A 250 -20.56 7.14 -5.39
CA GLY A 250 -19.96 6.70 -6.66
C GLY A 250 -18.85 5.64 -6.62
N ARG A 251 -18.26 5.27 -5.48
CA ARG A 251 -17.23 4.21 -5.44
C ARG A 251 -17.21 3.46 -4.10
N THR A 252 -17.84 2.30 -4.04
CA THR A 252 -17.63 1.35 -2.94
C THR A 252 -16.16 0.93 -2.95
N PRO A 253 -15.38 1.12 -1.86
CA PRO A 253 -14.04 0.57 -1.77
C PRO A 253 -14.08 -0.97 -1.82
N GLN A 254 -12.99 -1.60 -2.27
CA GLN A 254 -12.86 -3.06 -2.30
C GLN A 254 -12.85 -3.68 -0.88
N GLU A 255 -12.36 -2.93 0.12
CA GLU A 255 -12.34 -3.32 1.53
C GLU A 255 -13.33 -2.43 2.30
N ASN A 256 -14.14 -3.01 3.19
CA ASN A 256 -14.86 -2.20 4.16
C ASN A 256 -13.89 -1.77 5.26
N HIS A 257 -13.20 -0.66 5.04
CA HIS A 257 -12.11 -0.18 5.89
C HIS A 257 -12.50 0.01 7.37
N LEU A 258 -13.78 0.31 7.66
CA LEU A 258 -14.27 0.36 9.03
C LEU A 258 -14.35 -1.04 9.65
N LEU A 259 -15.10 -1.95 9.01
CA LEU A 259 -15.26 -3.31 9.52
C LEU A 259 -13.90 -4.01 9.69
N PHE A 260 -12.97 -3.75 8.77
CA PHE A 260 -11.60 -4.22 8.89
C PHE A 260 -10.94 -3.69 10.17
N LEU A 261 -11.00 -2.38 10.41
CA LEU A 261 -10.35 -1.75 11.56
C LEU A 261 -10.97 -2.21 12.89
N GLU A 262 -12.29 -2.36 12.93
CA GLU A 262 -13.02 -2.92 14.08
C GLU A 262 -12.61 -4.37 14.35
N SER A 263 -12.49 -5.18 13.30
CA SER A 263 -12.06 -6.58 13.40
C SER A 263 -10.60 -6.69 13.86
N LEU A 264 -9.72 -5.83 13.35
CA LEU A 264 -8.32 -5.77 13.77
C LEU A 264 -8.19 -5.33 15.23
N GLN A 265 -8.93 -4.29 15.65
CA GLN A 265 -8.95 -3.84 17.05
C GLN A 265 -9.42 -4.96 17.97
N LYS A 266 -10.57 -5.59 17.67
CA LYS A 266 -11.12 -6.68 18.47
C LYS A 266 -10.14 -7.85 18.59
N SER A 267 -9.51 -8.23 17.48
CA SER A 267 -8.52 -9.30 17.48
C SER A 267 -7.29 -8.94 18.32
N CYS A 268 -6.79 -7.69 18.26
CA CYS A 268 -5.73 -7.22 19.15
C CYS A 268 -6.15 -7.25 20.64
N GLU A 269 -7.40 -6.87 20.96
CA GLU A 269 -7.93 -6.92 22.34
C GLU A 269 -7.98 -8.37 22.86
N GLU A 270 -8.47 -9.30 22.05
CA GLU A 270 -8.50 -10.74 22.36
C GLU A 270 -7.09 -11.30 22.58
N LEU A 271 -6.13 -10.95 21.71
CA LEU A 271 -4.72 -11.34 21.89
C LEU A 271 -4.12 -10.79 23.18
N HIS A 272 -4.36 -9.50 23.47
CA HIS A 272 -3.82 -8.85 24.66
C HIS A 272 -4.39 -9.43 25.95
N GLN A 273 -5.69 -9.74 25.98
CA GLN A 273 -6.34 -10.37 27.14
C GLN A 273 -5.88 -11.82 27.36
N ALA A 274 -5.67 -12.57 26.28
CA ALA A 274 -5.23 -13.96 26.37
C ALA A 274 -3.75 -14.09 26.78
N GLY A 275 -2.91 -13.12 26.40
CA GLY A 275 -1.47 -13.17 26.64
C GLY A 275 -0.86 -14.49 26.15
N GLY A 276 -0.04 -15.13 26.99
CA GLY A 276 0.59 -16.42 26.69
C GLY A 276 -0.38 -17.61 26.54
N SER A 277 -1.68 -17.43 26.86
CA SER A 277 -2.71 -18.48 26.72
C SER A 277 -3.40 -18.46 25.36
N VAL A 278 -2.98 -17.58 24.43
CA VAL A 278 -3.59 -17.48 23.11
C VAL A 278 -3.38 -18.76 22.28
N THR A 279 -4.36 -19.14 21.48
CA THR A 279 -4.26 -20.29 20.58
C THR A 279 -3.44 -19.94 19.33
N PRO A 280 -2.70 -20.90 18.75
CA PRO A 280 -2.00 -20.71 17.47
C PRO A 280 -2.92 -20.35 16.30
N GLU A 281 -4.20 -20.71 16.39
CA GLU A 281 -5.22 -20.34 15.39
C GLU A 281 -5.56 -18.85 15.48
N ALA A 282 -5.78 -18.32 16.69
CA ALA A 282 -6.02 -16.89 16.89
C ALA A 282 -4.83 -16.03 16.41
N CYS A 283 -3.59 -16.46 16.65
CA CYS A 283 -2.40 -15.80 16.11
C CYS A 283 -2.36 -15.83 14.58
N ARG A 284 -2.79 -16.92 13.94
CA ARG A 284 -2.87 -17.03 12.47
C ARG A 284 -3.97 -16.17 11.89
N ASP A 285 -5.14 -16.10 12.52
CA ASP A 285 -6.24 -15.23 12.10
C ASP A 285 -5.84 -13.76 12.18
N TRP A 286 -5.23 -13.35 13.29
CA TRP A 286 -4.68 -12.01 13.43
C TRP A 286 -3.58 -11.73 12.39
N ALA A 287 -2.69 -12.69 12.13
CA ALA A 287 -1.64 -12.55 11.12
C ALA A 287 -2.20 -12.35 9.71
N ARG A 288 -3.34 -12.97 9.37
CA ARG A 288 -4.03 -12.74 8.09
C ARG A 288 -4.58 -11.32 7.98
N LEU A 289 -5.03 -10.72 9.08
CA LEU A 289 -5.46 -9.32 9.09
C LEU A 289 -4.28 -8.39 8.83
N LEU A 290 -3.11 -8.69 9.39
CA LEU A 290 -1.89 -7.91 9.22
C LEU A 290 -1.27 -8.08 7.81
N ASN A 291 -1.32 -9.28 7.25
CA ASN A 291 -0.68 -9.60 5.98
C ASN A 291 -1.52 -9.16 4.76
N HIS A 292 -1.29 -7.93 4.28
CA HIS A 292 -1.92 -7.45 3.04
C HIS A 292 -1.10 -7.68 1.76
N SER A 293 0.05 -8.37 1.85
CA SER A 293 0.91 -8.65 0.68
C SER A 293 0.38 -9.77 -0.23
N SER A 294 -0.61 -10.54 0.24
CA SER A 294 -1.10 -11.79 -0.37
C SER A 294 -0.06 -12.93 -0.45
N GLU A 295 1.11 -12.79 0.17
CA GLU A 295 2.11 -13.86 0.27
C GLU A 295 1.85 -14.73 1.51
N GLY A 296 1.37 -15.96 1.30
CA GLY A 296 0.93 -16.84 2.40
C GLY A 296 2.02 -17.14 3.43
N SER A 297 3.28 -17.26 3.00
CA SER A 297 4.41 -17.58 3.89
C SER A 297 4.71 -16.50 4.94
N LEU A 298 4.34 -15.24 4.68
CA LEU A 298 4.45 -14.17 5.67
C LEU A 298 3.45 -14.33 6.81
N THR A 299 2.26 -14.89 6.55
CA THR A 299 1.24 -15.11 7.59
C THR A 299 1.78 -16.02 8.69
N ASP A 300 2.44 -17.11 8.33
CA ASP A 300 2.99 -18.04 9.32
C ASP A 300 4.15 -17.41 10.13
N THR A 301 4.98 -16.61 9.46
CA THR A 301 6.06 -15.86 10.09
C THR A 301 5.51 -14.87 11.13
N ILE A 302 4.50 -14.09 10.75
CA ILE A 302 3.82 -13.13 11.64
C ILE A 302 3.16 -13.86 12.82
N ALA A 303 2.46 -14.97 12.56
CA ALA A 303 1.77 -15.75 13.58
C ALA A 303 2.74 -16.33 14.63
N ALA A 304 3.89 -16.88 14.18
CA ALA A 304 4.92 -17.38 15.07
C ALA A 304 5.56 -16.25 15.90
N LEU A 305 5.76 -15.07 15.29
CA LEU A 305 6.33 -13.91 15.97
C LEU A 305 5.38 -13.38 17.05
N VAL A 306 4.10 -13.14 16.74
CA VAL A 306 3.14 -12.63 17.73
C VAL A 306 2.94 -13.62 18.88
N GLN A 307 2.88 -14.93 18.61
CA GLN A 307 2.78 -15.95 19.66
C GLN A 307 3.98 -15.89 20.61
N ARG A 308 5.19 -15.74 20.06
CA ARG A 308 6.41 -15.58 20.87
C ARG A 308 6.32 -14.35 21.75
N GLN A 309 5.90 -13.23 21.18
CA GLN A 309 5.81 -11.98 21.94
C GLN A 309 4.77 -12.08 23.05
N LEU A 310 3.60 -12.67 22.80
CA LEU A 310 2.53 -12.76 23.79
C LEU A 310 2.90 -13.59 25.04
N ASN A 311 3.92 -14.43 24.97
CA ASN A 311 4.49 -15.12 26.14
C ASN A 311 5.32 -14.21 27.05
N GLU A 312 5.72 -13.03 26.56
CA GLU A 312 6.44 -12.01 27.31
C GLU A 312 5.41 -10.97 27.82
N PRO A 313 5.25 -10.80 29.14
CA PRO A 313 4.33 -9.81 29.69
C PRO A 313 4.83 -8.39 29.45
N GLU A 314 3.89 -7.44 29.32
CA GLU A 314 4.24 -6.01 29.38
C GLU A 314 4.60 -5.63 30.83
N PRO A 315 5.55 -4.69 31.02
CA PRO A 315 6.00 -4.25 32.34
C PRO A 315 4.94 -3.47 33.14
#